data_AF-A0A5D3CZE7-F1
#
_entry.id   AF-A0A5D3CZE7-F1
#
_cell.length_a   1.000
_cell.length_b   1.000
_cell.length_c   1.000
_cell.angle_alpha   90.00
_cell.angle_beta   90.00
_cell.angle_gamma   90.00
#
_symmetry.space_group_name_H-M   'P 1'
#
loop_
_entity.id
_entity.type
_entity.pdbx_description
1 polymer ?
#
loop_
_entity_poly.entity_id
_entity_poly.type
_entity_poly.pdbx_seq_one_letter_code
_entity_poly.pdbx_strand_id
1 'polypeptide(L)'
;MDSEAWQGVYVSHVRPFQTLINRAQILLHSIALLLLIFYRLSFFFLNQQSKQYFFPWLLVFTSELLLAFIWLLGRASRWRPQIPEHILLPPEKLRPQLPLPAIDVLICTADPEKEPTLEVMNTLISAMTLDYPPDKLHIYFSDDAGSPLTLHGVREARRFSRWWVPFCRKYGITQPCPQAYFSPAREDHRHDISRDDGFMEQKLIVREKYEEFKDGIRDGTKKWAGEAAISSRVDHPALVQLRVSGAMSNSPYILVLDCDMYCNDSTSARQAMHFHLHPHFSNSLSFVQFPQKFYNVTRNDIYDSQLRSFFTVEWSGMNNLQGPILSGTCFYIKRLSLFGISPHDKDSSKHIQDFEKFIKSMKENNRSRDFAVEEAQHLASCTYENGSKWGQKVGFLYDSLVEDFLTSLVLHSQGWKSVFSNPERPQFLGSGTTSLNQVSSPFFVVYCFIFISASFFHLHEVLISGGSVKKWLNEQRIWMMKGITARSYGSLDVLMDKIGVRNVSFVPTNKGIDDDQMKRYDMDVYDFQASILFLAPMVGLVVLNLVAFAIGFGRIVGSLEDWEETFGQLFLCFYTLLMSFPIIEAMVLRTDKACIPFKVTLGSSLVVLLFLYFLSILFV
;
A
#
# COMPACT_ATOMS: atom_id res chain seq x y z
N MET A 1 -33.02 -1.59 19.61
CA MET A 1 -32.69 -1.95 18.23
C MET A 1 -32.82 -3.45 18.15
N ASP A 2 -33.75 -3.90 17.34
CA ASP A 2 -34.28 -5.25 17.41
C ASP A 2 -33.38 -6.23 16.65
N SER A 3 -33.29 -7.47 17.14
CA SER A 3 -32.36 -8.47 16.61
C SER A 3 -32.69 -8.89 15.17
N GLU A 4 -33.95 -8.77 14.75
CA GLU A 4 -34.43 -9.07 13.40
C GLU A 4 -33.74 -8.21 12.33
N ALA A 5 -33.41 -6.95 12.62
CA ALA A 5 -32.68 -6.06 11.71
C ALA A 5 -31.23 -6.51 11.44
N TRP A 6 -30.72 -7.48 12.21
CA TRP A 6 -29.39 -8.06 12.08
C TRP A 6 -29.40 -9.56 11.75
N GLN A 7 -30.57 -10.21 11.67
CA GLN A 7 -30.67 -11.62 11.29
C GLN A 7 -30.19 -11.83 9.84
N GLY A 8 -29.24 -12.75 9.64
CA GLY A 8 -28.61 -12.99 8.35
C GLY A 8 -27.59 -11.93 7.90
N VAL A 9 -27.37 -10.85 8.67
CA VAL A 9 -26.47 -9.75 8.30
C VAL A 9 -24.99 -10.07 8.58
N TYR A 10 -24.68 -11.13 9.33
CA TYR A 10 -23.32 -11.64 9.46
C TYR A 10 -23.27 -13.18 9.38
N VAL A 11 -22.73 -13.70 8.29
CA VAL A 11 -22.45 -15.13 8.11
C VAL A 11 -20.97 -15.32 7.73
N SER A 12 -20.21 -15.98 8.60
CA SER A 12 -18.79 -16.24 8.41
C SER A 12 -18.54 -17.70 8.04
N HIS A 13 -18.29 -17.98 6.76
CA HIS A 13 -17.96 -19.33 6.31
C HIS A 13 -16.43 -19.58 6.38
N VAL A 14 -16.03 -20.50 7.26
CA VAL A 14 -14.69 -21.12 7.20
C VAL A 14 -14.73 -22.16 6.09
N ARG A 15 -13.99 -21.97 5.00
CA ARG A 15 -13.90 -22.96 3.91
C ARG A 15 -13.11 -24.19 4.40
N PRO A 16 -13.74 -25.36 4.64
CA PRO A 16 -13.10 -26.44 5.40
C PRO A 16 -12.02 -27.16 4.58
N PHE A 17 -12.27 -27.35 3.28
CA PHE A 17 -11.32 -27.99 2.36
C PHE A 17 -10.04 -27.16 2.19
N GLN A 18 -10.17 -25.83 2.00
CA GLN A 18 -9.02 -24.92 1.97
C GLN A 18 -8.24 -24.94 3.31
N THR A 19 -8.96 -24.97 4.44
CA THR A 19 -8.33 -25.05 5.76
C THR A 19 -7.55 -26.36 5.95
N LEU A 20 -8.06 -27.48 5.42
CA LEU A 20 -7.36 -28.77 5.42
C LEU A 20 -6.11 -28.74 4.55
N ILE A 21 -6.20 -28.23 3.31
CA ILE A 21 -5.05 -28.09 2.38
C ILE A 21 -3.96 -27.22 3.02
N ASN A 22 -4.32 -26.04 3.53
CA ASN A 22 -3.37 -25.12 4.17
C ASN A 22 -2.64 -25.81 5.33
N ARG A 23 -3.34 -26.54 6.19
CA ARG A 23 -2.75 -27.25 7.34
C ARG A 23 -1.86 -28.41 6.93
N ALA A 24 -2.26 -29.19 5.92
CA ALA A 24 -1.44 -30.27 5.37
C ALA A 24 -0.15 -29.72 4.75
N GLN A 25 -0.24 -28.63 3.97
CA GLN A 25 0.92 -27.95 3.39
C GLN A 25 1.86 -27.39 4.47
N ILE A 26 1.30 -26.75 5.51
CA ILE A 26 2.06 -26.25 6.67
C ILE A 26 2.79 -27.40 7.38
N LEU A 27 2.10 -28.51 7.67
CA LEU A 27 2.70 -29.67 8.32
C LEU A 27 3.87 -30.25 7.49
N LEU A 28 3.66 -30.45 6.18
CA LEU A 28 4.67 -30.98 5.28
C LEU A 28 5.90 -30.08 5.18
N HIS A 29 5.70 -28.76 5.07
CA HIS A 29 6.81 -27.79 5.04
C HIS A 29 7.54 -27.70 6.38
N SER A 30 6.83 -27.73 7.52
CA SER A 30 7.46 -27.77 8.84
C SER A 30 8.33 -29.01 9.03
N ILE A 31 7.88 -30.18 8.56
CA ILE A 31 8.70 -31.41 8.57
C ILE A 31 9.95 -31.24 7.69
N ALA A 32 9.81 -30.72 6.47
CA ALA A 32 10.95 -30.49 5.59
C ALA A 32 11.97 -29.48 6.17
N LEU A 33 11.50 -28.41 6.81
CA LEU A 33 12.34 -27.41 7.49
C LEU A 33 13.06 -28.01 8.70
N LEU A 34 12.38 -28.83 9.52
CA LEU A 34 13.01 -29.51 10.66
C LEU A 34 14.09 -30.49 10.21
N LEU A 35 13.86 -31.24 9.12
CA LEU A 35 14.85 -32.14 8.53
C LEU A 35 16.06 -31.37 7.96
N LEU A 36 15.84 -30.23 7.29
CA LEU A 36 16.91 -29.35 6.80
C LEU A 36 17.75 -28.78 7.95
N ILE A 37 17.10 -28.26 9.00
CA ILE A 37 17.77 -27.72 10.20
C ILE A 37 18.58 -28.82 10.89
N PHE A 38 18.02 -30.02 11.07
CA PHE A 38 18.73 -31.16 11.64
C PHE A 38 19.97 -31.55 10.80
N TYR A 39 19.84 -31.62 9.47
CA TYR A 39 20.95 -31.91 8.56
C TYR A 39 22.07 -30.85 8.66
N ARG A 40 21.73 -29.56 8.67
CA ARG A 40 22.71 -28.47 8.84
C ARG A 40 23.43 -28.55 10.18
N LEU A 41 22.69 -28.71 11.29
CA LEU A 41 23.28 -28.86 12.63
C LEU A 41 24.20 -30.08 12.72
N SER A 42 23.80 -31.21 12.15
CA SER A 42 24.61 -32.42 12.08
C SER A 42 25.93 -32.16 11.34
N PHE A 43 25.91 -31.39 10.24
CA PHE A 43 27.12 -31.03 9.51
C PHE A 43 28.08 -30.15 10.34
N PHE A 44 27.57 -29.15 11.08
CA PHE A 44 28.41 -28.31 11.94
C PHE A 44 29.05 -29.07 13.12
N PHE A 45 28.29 -29.95 13.78
CA PHE A 45 28.74 -30.59 15.03
C PHE A 45 29.41 -31.95 14.85
N LEU A 46 29.21 -32.65 13.74
CA LEU A 46 29.74 -34.00 13.52
C LEU A 46 30.85 -34.08 12.46
N ASN A 47 31.01 -33.09 11.57
CA ASN A 47 32.04 -33.10 10.52
C ASN A 47 33.25 -32.24 10.89
N GLN A 48 34.43 -32.87 11.06
CA GLN A 48 35.67 -32.17 11.39
C GLN A 48 36.27 -31.34 10.23
N GLN A 49 35.92 -31.61 8.97
CA GLN A 49 36.36 -30.80 7.82
C GLN A 49 35.68 -29.42 7.75
N SER A 50 34.64 -29.17 8.56
CA SER A 50 33.82 -27.96 8.52
C SER A 50 34.58 -26.63 8.73
N LYS A 51 35.75 -26.67 9.38
CA LYS A 51 36.51 -25.46 9.77
C LYS A 51 36.86 -24.53 8.60
N GLN A 52 37.27 -25.07 7.45
CA GLN A 52 37.70 -24.25 6.30
C GLN A 52 36.55 -23.45 5.67
N TYR A 53 35.32 -23.96 5.74
CA TYR A 53 34.14 -23.35 5.13
C TYR A 53 33.11 -22.88 6.18
N PHE A 54 33.53 -22.76 7.44
CA PHE A 54 32.65 -22.49 8.58
C PHE A 54 31.85 -21.19 8.42
N PHE A 55 32.51 -20.09 8.06
CA PHE A 55 31.85 -18.78 7.92
C PHE A 55 30.84 -18.73 6.75
N PRO A 56 31.17 -19.16 5.51
CA PRO A 56 30.18 -19.31 4.45
C PRO A 56 28.98 -20.17 4.83
N TRP A 57 29.20 -21.33 5.45
CA TRP A 57 28.11 -22.21 5.88
C TRP A 57 27.26 -21.59 7.00
N LEU A 58 27.87 -20.89 7.96
CA LEU A 58 27.17 -20.20 9.04
C LEU A 58 26.27 -19.09 8.50
N LEU A 59 26.75 -18.28 7.55
CA LEU A 59 25.96 -17.24 6.90
C LEU A 59 24.74 -17.81 6.17
N VAL A 60 24.94 -18.89 5.38
CA VAL A 60 23.85 -19.60 4.71
C VAL A 60 22.83 -20.11 5.75
N PHE A 61 23.28 -20.86 6.77
CA PHE A 61 22.39 -21.43 7.77
C PHE A 61 21.63 -20.38 8.60
N THR A 62 22.26 -19.25 8.95
CA THR A 62 21.58 -18.11 9.60
C THR A 62 20.48 -17.53 8.70
N SER A 63 20.72 -17.42 7.39
CA SER A 63 19.68 -16.97 6.45
C SER A 63 18.54 -17.99 6.30
N GLU A 64 18.84 -19.30 6.29
CA GLU A 64 17.84 -20.37 6.26
C GLU A 64 16.94 -20.34 7.50
N LEU A 65 17.51 -20.14 8.69
CA LEU A 65 16.76 -20.00 9.95
C LEU A 65 15.87 -18.75 9.95
N LEU A 66 16.38 -17.61 9.48
CA LEU A 66 15.60 -16.37 9.38
C LEU A 66 14.41 -16.50 8.41
N LEU A 67 14.64 -17.14 7.25
CA LEU A 67 13.59 -17.41 6.26
C LEU A 67 12.54 -18.40 6.79
N ALA A 68 12.95 -19.44 7.52
CA ALA A 68 12.06 -20.38 8.17
C ALA A 68 11.18 -19.69 9.24
N PHE A 69 11.75 -18.77 10.02
CA PHE A 69 11.02 -17.99 11.01
C PHE A 69 10.00 -17.04 10.38
N ILE A 70 10.39 -16.29 9.34
CA ILE A 70 9.48 -15.42 8.58
C ILE A 70 8.34 -16.23 7.95
N TRP A 71 8.65 -17.37 7.34
CA TRP A 71 7.65 -18.29 6.78
C TRP A 71 6.64 -18.75 7.84
N LEU A 72 7.13 -19.13 9.04
CA LEU A 72 6.33 -19.62 10.16
C LEU A 72 5.36 -18.57 10.68
N LEU A 73 5.83 -17.33 10.90
CA LEU A 73 4.96 -16.20 11.29
C LEU A 73 3.84 -15.98 10.25
N GLY A 74 4.20 -16.01 8.96
CA GLY A 74 3.24 -15.91 7.85
C GLY A 74 2.26 -17.09 7.70
N ARG A 75 2.30 -18.11 8.58
CA ARG A 75 1.29 -19.18 8.60
C ARG A 75 0.05 -18.84 9.42
N ALA A 76 0.11 -17.88 10.35
CA ALA A 76 -0.97 -17.59 11.30
C ALA A 76 -2.29 -17.22 10.61
N SER A 77 -2.26 -16.28 9.67
CA SER A 77 -3.41 -15.87 8.83
C SER A 77 -3.97 -17.02 7.96
N ARG A 78 -3.10 -17.97 7.58
CA ARG A 78 -3.43 -19.08 6.67
C ARG A 78 -3.93 -20.33 7.41
N TRP A 79 -3.88 -20.37 8.75
CA TRP A 79 -4.25 -21.53 9.58
C TRP A 79 -5.77 -21.79 9.68
N ARG A 80 -6.57 -20.74 9.60
CA ARG A 80 -8.04 -20.76 9.57
C ARG A 80 -8.56 -19.47 8.90
N PRO A 81 -8.42 -19.32 7.57
CA PRO A 81 -8.83 -18.10 6.89
C PRO A 81 -10.35 -17.93 6.94
N GLN A 82 -10.81 -16.76 7.40
CA GLN A 82 -12.22 -16.38 7.47
C GLN A 82 -12.48 -15.30 6.44
N ILE A 83 -12.74 -15.72 5.20
CA ILE A 83 -13.21 -14.82 4.14
C ILE A 83 -14.61 -14.32 4.54
N PRO A 84 -14.85 -13.00 4.63
CA PRO A 84 -16.20 -12.46 4.80
C PRO A 84 -16.95 -12.60 3.47
N GLU A 85 -17.50 -13.78 3.22
CA GLU A 85 -18.07 -14.16 1.94
C GLU A 85 -19.44 -13.47 1.74
N HIS A 86 -19.40 -12.31 1.07
CA HIS A 86 -20.54 -11.49 0.63
C HIS A 86 -21.52 -11.01 1.72
N ILE A 87 -20.99 -10.40 2.79
CA ILE A 87 -21.77 -9.43 3.59
C ILE A 87 -21.76 -8.08 2.86
N LEU A 88 -22.49 -8.04 1.75
CA LEU A 88 -23.09 -6.82 1.22
C LEU A 88 -24.51 -7.16 0.80
N LEU A 89 -25.46 -6.78 1.65
CA LEU A 89 -26.83 -6.55 1.20
C LEU A 89 -26.76 -5.59 -0.01
N PRO A 90 -27.49 -5.82 -1.11
CA PRO A 90 -27.53 -4.90 -2.23
C PRO A 90 -27.83 -3.46 -1.78
N PRO A 91 -27.27 -2.41 -2.41
CA PRO A 91 -27.40 -1.03 -1.95
C PRO A 91 -28.82 -0.55 -1.65
N GLU A 92 -29.83 -1.09 -2.34
CA GLU A 92 -31.24 -0.86 -2.08
C GLU A 92 -31.68 -1.32 -0.68
N LYS A 93 -31.19 -2.46 -0.19
CA LYS A 93 -31.43 -2.97 1.17
C LYS A 93 -30.63 -2.18 2.22
N LEU A 94 -29.45 -1.65 1.88
CA LEU A 94 -28.62 -0.80 2.76
C LEU A 94 -29.24 0.59 3.06
N ARG A 95 -30.31 0.99 2.34
CA ARG A 95 -30.85 2.36 2.40
C ARG A 95 -31.77 2.66 3.58
N PRO A 96 -32.76 1.82 3.95
CA PRO A 96 -33.76 2.17 4.96
C PRO A 96 -33.41 1.83 6.43
N GLN A 97 -32.51 0.86 6.66
CA GLN A 97 -32.57 0.03 7.88
C GLN A 97 -31.70 0.48 9.07
N LEU A 98 -30.76 1.42 8.90
CA LEU A 98 -29.80 1.79 9.95
C LEU A 98 -29.82 3.28 10.32
N PRO A 99 -29.81 3.63 11.62
CA PRO A 99 -29.65 5.00 12.08
C PRO A 99 -28.19 5.44 11.90
N LEU A 100 -27.87 5.94 10.70
CA LEU A 100 -26.50 6.32 10.34
C LEU A 100 -25.94 7.45 11.25
N PRO A 101 -24.72 7.29 11.81
CA PRO A 101 -24.02 8.33 12.56
C PRO A 101 -23.41 9.38 11.64
N ALA A 102 -22.75 10.40 12.20
CA ALA A 102 -21.90 11.32 11.43
C ALA A 102 -20.54 10.68 11.09
N ILE A 103 -19.96 11.08 9.96
CA ILE A 103 -18.62 10.70 9.48
C ILE A 103 -17.86 11.95 9.04
N ASP A 104 -16.61 12.07 9.50
CA ASP A 104 -15.64 13.01 8.96
C ASP A 104 -14.76 12.30 7.93
N VAL A 105 -14.53 12.90 6.76
CA VAL A 105 -13.56 12.42 5.77
C VAL A 105 -12.30 13.29 5.86
N LEU A 106 -11.14 12.66 5.99
CA LEU A 106 -9.84 13.28 6.10
C LEU A 106 -9.03 12.97 4.84
N ILE A 107 -8.65 14.02 4.09
CA ILE A 107 -7.78 13.96 2.92
C ILE A 107 -6.64 14.97 3.12
N CYS A 108 -5.39 14.51 3.10
CA CYS A 108 -4.20 15.36 3.08
C CYS A 108 -3.56 15.36 1.69
N THR A 109 -2.85 16.42 1.34
CA THR A 109 -1.92 16.49 0.20
C THR A 109 -0.61 17.14 0.64
N ALA A 110 0.52 16.61 0.18
CA ALA A 110 1.84 17.07 0.62
C ALA A 110 2.32 18.30 -0.16
N ASP A 111 2.23 18.26 -1.50
CA ASP A 111 2.54 19.40 -2.38
C ASP A 111 2.09 19.15 -3.84
N PRO A 112 1.51 20.14 -4.55
CA PRO A 112 1.01 19.96 -5.92
C PRO A 112 2.07 19.70 -7.01
N GLU A 113 3.38 19.85 -6.74
CA GLU A 113 4.46 19.37 -7.64
C GLU A 113 4.56 17.84 -7.64
N LYS A 114 4.24 17.18 -6.52
CA LYS A 114 4.32 15.72 -6.34
C LYS A 114 2.97 15.05 -6.58
N GLU A 115 1.89 15.74 -6.25
CA GLU A 115 0.51 15.23 -6.22
C GLU A 115 -0.36 16.14 -7.12
N PRO A 116 -0.51 15.80 -8.42
CA PRO A 116 -1.11 16.70 -9.39
C PRO A 116 -2.52 17.17 -8.98
N THR A 117 -2.70 18.49 -8.81
CA THR A 117 -3.90 19.08 -8.19
C THR A 117 -5.21 18.59 -8.79
N LEU A 118 -5.27 18.28 -10.09
CA LEU A 118 -6.46 17.73 -10.72
C LEU A 118 -6.88 16.37 -10.14
N GLU A 119 -5.92 15.46 -9.91
CA GLU A 119 -6.18 14.12 -9.36
C GLU A 119 -6.63 14.22 -7.90
N VAL A 120 -5.93 15.03 -7.10
CA VAL A 120 -6.27 15.37 -5.72
C VAL A 120 -7.70 15.93 -5.61
N MET A 121 -8.09 16.84 -6.52
CA MET A 121 -9.44 17.39 -6.53
C MET A 121 -10.48 16.38 -7.02
N ASN A 122 -10.15 15.43 -7.91
CA ASN A 122 -11.04 14.34 -8.29
C ASN A 122 -11.31 13.39 -7.12
N THR A 123 -10.31 13.12 -6.27
CA THR A 123 -10.49 12.42 -4.99
C THR A 123 -11.41 13.20 -4.05
N LEU A 124 -11.19 14.50 -3.86
CA LEU A 124 -12.05 15.36 -3.05
C LEU A 124 -13.52 15.37 -3.53
N ILE A 125 -13.75 15.48 -4.84
CA ILE A 125 -15.08 15.42 -5.46
C ILE A 125 -15.72 14.04 -5.28
N SER A 126 -14.93 12.95 -5.34
CA SER A 126 -15.41 11.59 -5.11
C SER A 126 -15.91 11.39 -3.66
N ALA A 127 -15.23 11.97 -2.68
CA ALA A 127 -15.64 11.96 -1.27
C ALA A 127 -16.94 12.75 -1.04
N MET A 128 -17.13 13.90 -1.71
CA MET A 128 -18.39 14.66 -1.69
C MET A 128 -19.60 13.88 -2.26
N THR A 129 -19.35 12.77 -2.95
CA THR A 129 -20.33 12.02 -3.75
C THR A 129 -20.68 10.64 -3.15
N LEU A 130 -20.28 10.38 -1.89
CA LEU A 130 -20.71 9.19 -1.14
C LEU A 130 -22.23 9.17 -0.90
N ASP A 131 -22.84 7.97 -0.91
CA ASP A 131 -24.26 7.71 -0.59
C ASP A 131 -24.43 7.75 0.94
N TYR A 132 -24.45 8.98 1.47
CA TYR A 132 -24.55 9.27 2.90
C TYR A 132 -25.42 10.52 3.14
N PRO A 133 -26.12 10.65 4.29
CA PRO A 133 -26.93 11.83 4.58
C PRO A 133 -26.09 13.13 4.57
N PRO A 134 -26.51 14.20 3.87
CA PRO A 134 -25.68 15.41 3.71
C PRO A 134 -25.43 16.18 5.01
N ASP A 135 -26.29 16.01 6.02
CA ASP A 135 -26.17 16.52 7.38
C ASP A 135 -25.14 15.77 8.24
N LYS A 136 -24.59 14.66 7.73
CA LYS A 136 -23.74 13.70 8.45
C LYS A 136 -22.43 13.36 7.75
N LEU A 137 -22.15 13.99 6.61
CA LEU A 137 -20.91 13.80 5.85
C LEU A 137 -20.14 15.10 5.82
N HIS A 138 -19.09 15.18 6.63
CA HIS A 138 -18.20 16.34 6.71
C HIS A 138 -16.87 15.98 6.05
N ILE A 139 -16.23 16.91 5.35
CA ILE A 139 -15.02 16.65 4.57
C ILE A 139 -13.99 17.71 4.91
N TYR A 140 -12.81 17.25 5.33
CA TYR A 140 -11.66 18.05 5.74
C TYR A 140 -10.53 17.78 4.78
N PHE A 141 -9.89 18.85 4.34
CA PHE A 141 -8.82 18.84 3.35
C PHE A 141 -7.64 19.66 3.90
N SER A 142 -6.43 19.08 3.90
CA SER A 142 -5.18 19.73 4.32
C SER A 142 -4.24 19.78 3.14
N ASP A 143 -3.49 20.86 3.04
CA ASP A 143 -2.37 21.04 2.13
C ASP A 143 -1.18 21.44 2.98
N ASP A 144 -0.23 20.53 3.13
CA ASP A 144 0.89 20.69 4.05
C ASP A 144 1.98 21.62 3.47
N ALA A 145 1.87 22.01 2.19
CA ALA A 145 2.66 23.06 1.56
C ALA A 145 1.96 24.44 1.53
N GLY A 146 0.70 24.52 1.98
CA GLY A 146 -0.08 25.77 2.03
C GLY A 146 -0.30 26.42 0.66
N SER A 147 -0.36 25.64 -0.42
CA SER A 147 -0.18 26.15 -1.79
C SER A 147 -1.39 26.95 -2.33
N PRO A 148 -1.17 28.14 -2.90
CA PRO A 148 -2.20 28.89 -3.61
C PRO A 148 -2.87 28.13 -4.76
N LEU A 149 -2.13 27.20 -5.41
CA LEU A 149 -2.65 26.36 -6.49
C LEU A 149 -3.67 25.34 -5.97
N THR A 150 -3.40 24.70 -4.82
CA THR A 150 -4.35 23.76 -4.20
C THR A 150 -5.59 24.49 -3.70
N LEU A 151 -5.44 25.66 -3.08
CA LEU A 151 -6.57 26.50 -2.65
C LEU A 151 -7.43 26.96 -3.84
N HIS A 152 -6.82 27.26 -4.99
CA HIS A 152 -7.54 27.49 -6.25
C HIS A 152 -8.26 26.21 -6.71
N GLY A 153 -7.59 25.06 -6.65
CA GLY A 153 -8.18 23.76 -6.97
C GLY A 153 -9.43 23.44 -6.15
N VAL A 154 -9.39 23.65 -4.83
CA VAL A 154 -10.55 23.46 -3.94
C VAL A 154 -11.72 24.38 -4.31
N ARG A 155 -11.45 25.60 -4.82
CA ARG A 155 -12.48 26.54 -5.26
C ARG A 155 -13.17 26.07 -6.54
N GLU A 156 -12.43 25.62 -7.55
CA GLU A 156 -13.03 25.08 -8.78
C GLU A 156 -13.68 23.71 -8.54
N ALA A 157 -13.12 22.85 -7.69
CA ALA A 157 -13.75 21.61 -7.26
C ALA A 157 -15.10 21.85 -6.57
N ARG A 158 -15.18 22.86 -5.70
CA ARG A 158 -16.43 23.34 -5.08
C ARG A 158 -17.41 23.93 -6.09
N ARG A 159 -16.93 24.50 -7.19
CA ARG A 159 -17.77 25.04 -8.28
C ARG A 159 -18.38 23.93 -9.11
N PHE A 160 -17.59 22.91 -9.46
CA PHE A 160 -18.03 21.73 -10.20
C PHE A 160 -18.94 20.80 -9.36
N SER A 161 -18.66 20.61 -8.07
CA SER A 161 -19.43 19.68 -7.22
C SER A 161 -20.90 20.08 -7.07
N ARG A 162 -21.25 21.37 -7.30
CA ARG A 162 -22.64 21.87 -7.39
C ARG A 162 -23.43 21.30 -8.58
N TRP A 163 -22.75 20.80 -9.60
CA TRP A 163 -23.36 20.07 -10.73
C TRP A 163 -23.25 18.55 -10.52
N TRP A 164 -22.06 18.08 -10.15
CA TRP A 164 -21.75 16.65 -10.01
C TRP A 164 -22.55 15.95 -8.91
N VAL A 165 -22.56 16.48 -7.69
CA VAL A 165 -23.19 15.79 -6.54
C VAL A 165 -24.73 15.67 -6.73
N PRO A 166 -25.46 16.70 -7.20
CA PRO A 166 -26.88 16.54 -7.53
C PRO A 166 -27.14 15.58 -8.69
N PHE A 167 -26.33 15.60 -9.75
CA PHE A 167 -26.45 14.66 -10.87
C PHE A 167 -26.29 13.21 -10.40
N CYS A 168 -25.24 12.93 -9.61
CA CYS A 168 -24.98 11.60 -9.08
C CYS A 168 -26.09 11.09 -8.17
N ARG A 169 -26.63 11.95 -7.29
CA ARG A 169 -27.74 11.60 -6.40
C ARG A 169 -29.06 11.40 -7.17
N LYS A 170 -29.40 12.28 -8.12
CA LYS A 170 -30.63 12.19 -8.93
C LYS A 170 -30.69 10.91 -9.77
N TYR A 171 -29.57 10.53 -10.38
CA TYR A 171 -29.52 9.44 -11.37
C TYR A 171 -28.83 8.15 -10.88
N GLY A 172 -28.69 8.00 -9.55
CA GLY A 172 -28.16 6.79 -8.91
C GLY A 172 -26.75 6.42 -9.35
N ILE A 173 -25.89 7.40 -9.63
CA ILE A 173 -24.55 7.16 -10.19
C ILE A 173 -23.66 6.55 -9.11
N THR A 174 -23.38 5.25 -9.24
CA THR A 174 -22.58 4.49 -8.28
C THR A 174 -21.08 4.70 -8.40
N GLN A 175 -20.61 5.47 -9.41
CA GLN A 175 -19.19 5.84 -9.60
C GLN A 175 -18.98 7.30 -9.14
N PRO A 176 -18.38 7.55 -7.96
CA PRO A 176 -18.26 8.89 -7.39
C PRO A 176 -17.22 9.79 -8.06
N CYS A 177 -16.14 9.22 -8.63
CA CYS A 177 -15.07 9.98 -9.26
C CYS A 177 -15.42 10.40 -10.70
N PRO A 178 -15.42 11.71 -11.05
CA PRO A 178 -15.81 12.17 -12.38
C PRO A 178 -14.79 11.78 -13.47
N GLN A 179 -13.48 11.83 -13.20
CA GLN A 179 -12.43 11.36 -14.11
C GLN A 179 -12.64 9.90 -14.53
N ALA A 180 -12.95 9.05 -13.55
CA ALA A 180 -13.23 7.64 -13.76
C ALA A 180 -14.68 7.33 -14.22
N TYR A 181 -15.57 8.33 -14.26
CA TYR A 181 -16.89 8.24 -14.86
C TYR A 181 -16.90 8.66 -16.33
N PHE A 182 -16.12 9.69 -16.71
CA PHE A 182 -15.99 10.17 -18.09
C PHE A 182 -14.83 9.54 -18.87
N SER A 183 -14.10 8.59 -18.27
CA SER A 183 -13.05 7.81 -18.95
C SER A 183 -13.65 6.94 -20.09
N PRO A 184 -13.14 7.04 -21.34
CA PRO A 184 -13.66 6.29 -22.49
C PRO A 184 -13.72 4.78 -22.27
N ALA A 185 -12.66 4.19 -21.71
CA ALA A 185 -12.56 2.76 -21.42
C ALA A 185 -13.61 2.23 -20.41
N ARG A 186 -14.37 3.12 -19.75
CA ARG A 186 -15.55 2.75 -18.97
C ARG A 186 -16.86 3.22 -19.61
N GLU A 187 -16.88 4.10 -20.60
CA GLU A 187 -18.10 4.41 -21.38
C GLU A 187 -18.53 3.17 -22.19
N ASP A 188 -17.61 2.53 -22.93
CA ASP A 188 -17.91 1.38 -23.80
C ASP A 188 -18.41 0.14 -23.04
N HIS A 189 -17.91 -0.09 -21.82
CA HIS A 189 -18.33 -1.22 -20.98
C HIS A 189 -19.61 -0.97 -20.16
N ARG A 190 -20.26 0.20 -20.29
CA ARG A 190 -21.59 0.45 -19.69
C ARG A 190 -22.72 -0.06 -20.59
N HIS A 191 -22.71 -1.36 -20.85
CA HIS A 191 -23.90 -2.10 -21.29
C HIS A 191 -24.90 -2.19 -20.13
N ASP A 192 -25.59 -1.09 -19.78
CA ASP A 192 -26.97 -1.22 -19.30
C ASP A 192 -27.83 0.05 -19.36
N ILE A 193 -29.11 -0.18 -19.63
CA ILE A 193 -30.26 0.73 -19.49
C ILE A 193 -30.24 1.99 -20.37
N SER A 194 -31.20 2.04 -21.31
CA SER A 194 -31.65 3.30 -21.93
C SER A 194 -32.22 4.23 -20.85
N ARG A 195 -31.55 5.36 -20.64
CA ARG A 195 -31.97 6.43 -19.71
C ARG A 195 -32.62 7.55 -20.51
N ASP A 196 -33.53 8.29 -19.89
CA ASP A 196 -34.32 9.33 -20.55
C ASP A 196 -33.48 10.43 -21.22
N ASP A 197 -34.06 11.13 -22.20
CA ASP A 197 -33.38 12.22 -22.92
C ASP A 197 -32.86 13.31 -21.96
N GLY A 198 -33.58 13.57 -20.87
CA GLY A 198 -33.17 14.51 -19.82
C GLY A 198 -31.98 14.02 -19.00
N PHE A 199 -31.77 12.71 -18.83
CA PHE A 199 -30.49 12.19 -18.32
C PHE A 199 -29.36 12.46 -19.31
N MET A 200 -29.58 12.24 -20.60
CA MET A 200 -28.54 12.41 -21.62
C MET A 200 -28.14 13.88 -21.78
N GLU A 201 -29.11 14.80 -21.81
CA GLU A 201 -28.90 16.25 -21.76
C GLU A 201 -28.09 16.66 -20.52
N GLN A 202 -28.53 16.23 -19.33
CA GLN A 202 -27.83 16.54 -18.08
C GLN A 202 -26.41 15.93 -18.03
N LYS A 203 -26.21 14.73 -18.58
CA LYS A 203 -24.87 14.11 -18.70
C LYS A 203 -23.95 14.94 -19.58
N LEU A 204 -24.45 15.50 -20.69
CA LEU A 204 -23.67 16.38 -21.57
C LEU A 204 -23.30 17.70 -20.89
N ILE A 205 -24.26 18.36 -20.22
CA ILE A 205 -24.00 19.58 -19.45
C ILE A 205 -22.97 19.32 -18.35
N VAL A 206 -23.10 18.22 -17.60
CA VAL A 206 -22.14 17.86 -16.54
C VAL A 206 -20.76 17.47 -17.10
N ARG A 207 -20.68 16.92 -18.32
CA ARG A 207 -19.41 16.69 -19.03
C ARG A 207 -18.74 18.02 -19.40
N GLU A 208 -19.48 18.96 -19.97
CA GLU A 208 -18.98 20.32 -20.28
C GLU A 208 -18.44 21.00 -19.01
N LYS A 209 -19.18 20.95 -17.90
CA LYS A 209 -18.71 21.52 -16.61
C LYS A 209 -17.50 20.78 -16.02
N TYR A 210 -17.25 19.53 -16.41
CA TYR A 210 -16.03 18.80 -16.04
C TYR A 210 -14.83 19.22 -16.90
N GLU A 211 -15.05 19.56 -18.18
CA GLU A 211 -14.01 20.18 -19.02
C GLU A 211 -13.66 21.60 -18.51
N GLU A 212 -14.66 22.46 -18.23
CA GLU A 212 -14.45 23.79 -17.62
C GLU A 212 -13.64 23.70 -16.31
N PHE A 213 -13.93 22.70 -15.48
CA PHE A 213 -13.19 22.43 -14.24
C PHE A 213 -11.72 22.07 -14.51
N LYS A 214 -11.45 21.11 -15.40
CA LYS A 214 -10.06 20.73 -15.77
C LYS A 214 -9.27 21.90 -16.33
N ASP A 215 -9.91 22.71 -17.17
CA ASP A 215 -9.31 23.89 -17.78
C ASP A 215 -9.00 24.96 -16.72
N GLY A 216 -9.93 25.20 -15.77
CA GLY A 216 -9.73 26.07 -14.62
C GLY A 216 -8.59 25.62 -13.68
N ILE A 217 -8.36 24.31 -13.51
CA ILE A 217 -7.17 23.79 -12.81
C ILE A 217 -5.91 24.08 -13.63
N ARG A 218 -5.89 23.69 -14.91
CA ARG A 218 -4.72 23.79 -15.81
C ARG A 218 -4.22 25.22 -15.96
N ASP A 219 -5.12 26.20 -16.07
CA ASP A 219 -4.76 27.61 -16.18
C ASP A 219 -4.32 28.19 -14.83
N GLY A 220 -4.78 27.62 -13.71
CA GLY A 220 -4.17 27.79 -12.40
C GLY A 220 -2.73 27.28 -12.36
N THR A 221 -2.47 26.05 -12.79
CA THR A 221 -1.11 25.46 -12.82
C THR A 221 -0.13 26.34 -13.62
N LYS A 222 -0.55 26.85 -14.79
CA LYS A 222 0.25 27.82 -15.58
C LYS A 222 0.55 29.10 -14.80
N LYS A 223 -0.44 29.65 -14.08
CA LYS A 223 -0.35 30.91 -13.35
C LYS A 223 0.58 30.85 -12.13
N TRP A 224 0.65 29.69 -11.46
CA TRP A 224 1.44 29.50 -10.23
C TRP A 224 2.74 28.71 -10.44
N ALA A 225 3.16 28.48 -11.69
CA ALA A 225 4.45 27.89 -12.01
C ALA A 225 5.60 28.92 -11.84
N GLY A 226 6.18 29.03 -10.63
CA GLY A 226 7.35 29.87 -10.38
C GLY A 226 7.80 29.93 -8.92
N GLU A 227 9.00 30.50 -8.70
CA GLU A 227 9.73 30.51 -7.41
C GLU A 227 8.96 31.13 -6.23
N ALA A 228 7.96 31.98 -6.50
CA ALA A 228 7.12 32.60 -5.49
C ALA A 228 6.38 31.61 -4.57
N ALA A 229 6.18 30.36 -5.01
CA ALA A 229 5.59 29.29 -4.19
C ALA A 229 6.51 28.77 -3.07
N ILE A 230 7.83 29.02 -3.15
CA ILE A 230 8.81 28.44 -2.22
C ILE A 230 8.79 29.17 -0.87
N SER A 231 8.58 30.50 -0.87
CA SER A 231 8.66 31.33 0.33
C SER A 231 7.55 31.07 1.36
N SER A 232 6.42 30.48 0.96
CA SER A 232 5.28 30.20 1.86
C SER A 232 5.33 28.82 2.52
N ARG A 233 6.24 27.93 2.10
CA ARG A 233 6.33 26.53 2.58
C ARG A 233 6.98 26.34 3.95
N VAL A 234 7.43 27.41 4.61
CA VAL A 234 8.25 27.35 5.84
C VAL A 234 7.58 28.02 7.05
N ASP A 235 6.80 29.09 6.83
CA ASP A 235 6.07 29.79 7.88
C ASP A 235 4.63 30.07 7.41
N HIS A 236 3.72 29.17 7.79
CA HIS A 236 2.28 29.29 7.56
C HIS A 236 1.51 28.56 8.67
N PRO A 237 0.21 28.86 8.88
CA PRO A 237 -0.62 28.08 9.77
C PRO A 237 -0.71 26.61 9.31
N ALA A 238 -0.42 25.68 10.22
CA ALA A 238 -0.68 24.26 10.04
C ALA A 238 -2.19 23.95 10.18
N LEU A 239 -2.63 22.77 9.72
CA LEU A 239 -4.04 22.35 9.82
C LEU A 239 -4.19 20.89 10.29
N VAL A 240 -4.01 20.65 11.60
CA VAL A 240 -4.11 19.30 12.17
C VAL A 240 -5.56 18.80 12.21
N GLN A 241 -5.96 18.14 11.12
CA GLN A 241 -7.35 17.79 10.81
C GLN A 241 -8.08 17.02 11.92
N LEU A 242 -7.40 16.08 12.59
CA LEU A 242 -8.03 15.22 13.60
C LEU A 242 -8.54 16.01 14.81
N ARG A 243 -7.84 17.10 15.19
CA ARG A 243 -8.29 18.03 16.25
C ARG A 243 -9.35 19.01 15.74
N VAL A 244 -9.10 19.64 14.60
CA VAL A 244 -10.04 20.61 13.97
C VAL A 244 -11.42 20.00 13.74
N SER A 245 -11.48 18.79 13.17
CA SER A 245 -12.74 18.06 12.98
C SER A 245 -13.43 17.71 14.30
N GLY A 246 -12.67 17.48 15.39
CA GLY A 246 -13.19 17.26 16.74
C GLY A 246 -13.90 18.48 17.36
N ALA A 247 -13.53 19.70 16.96
CA ALA A 247 -14.25 20.91 17.36
C ALA A 247 -15.41 21.28 16.41
N MET A 248 -15.25 21.01 15.11
CA MET A 248 -16.14 21.51 14.05
C MET A 248 -17.37 20.64 13.79
N SER A 249 -17.23 19.30 13.78
CA SER A 249 -18.33 18.34 13.56
C SER A 249 -18.38 17.24 14.62
N ASN A 250 -17.21 16.86 15.15
CA ASN A 250 -16.99 15.85 16.16
C ASN A 250 -17.64 14.50 15.82
N SER A 251 -17.46 14.02 14.57
CA SER A 251 -18.08 12.77 14.14
C SER A 251 -17.48 11.57 14.89
N PRO A 252 -18.29 10.61 15.34
CA PRO A 252 -17.79 9.43 16.05
C PRO A 252 -16.99 8.48 15.15
N TYR A 253 -17.06 8.62 13.82
CA TYR A 253 -16.30 7.85 12.85
C TYR A 253 -15.59 8.77 11.85
N ILE A 254 -14.45 8.29 11.34
CA ILE A 254 -13.54 9.03 10.49
C ILE A 254 -13.12 8.12 9.32
N LEU A 255 -13.30 8.57 8.08
CA LEU A 255 -12.65 8.00 6.89
C LEU A 255 -11.30 8.69 6.70
N VAL A 256 -10.22 7.93 6.61
CA VAL A 256 -8.90 8.44 6.18
C VAL A 256 -8.63 7.99 4.75
N LEU A 257 -8.24 8.93 3.89
CA LEU A 257 -8.15 8.72 2.45
C LEU A 257 -7.05 9.60 1.81
N ASP A 258 -5.99 8.97 1.34
CA ASP A 258 -4.90 9.63 0.59
C ASP A 258 -5.43 10.37 -0.64
N CYS A 259 -4.75 11.46 -1.02
CA CYS A 259 -5.13 12.32 -2.15
C CYS A 259 -5.23 11.59 -3.51
N ASP A 260 -4.52 10.49 -3.70
CA ASP A 260 -4.50 9.71 -4.94
C ASP A 260 -5.46 8.50 -4.93
N MET A 261 -6.17 8.25 -3.82
CA MET A 261 -7.14 7.17 -3.66
C MET A 261 -8.57 7.72 -3.71
N TYR A 262 -9.23 7.67 -4.88
CA TYR A 262 -10.62 8.12 -5.02
C TYR A 262 -11.65 7.07 -4.58
N CYS A 263 -12.81 7.52 -4.10
CA CYS A 263 -13.98 6.67 -3.87
C CYS A 263 -14.50 6.14 -5.20
N ASN A 264 -14.39 4.83 -5.45
CA ASN A 264 -14.87 4.13 -6.64
C ASN A 264 -16.25 3.46 -6.44
N ASP A 265 -16.75 3.39 -5.21
CA ASP A 265 -18.11 2.97 -4.87
C ASP A 265 -18.70 3.99 -3.87
N SER A 266 -19.84 4.60 -4.20
CA SER A 266 -20.49 5.58 -3.33
C SER A 266 -20.96 4.98 -2.00
N THR A 267 -21.13 3.66 -1.91
CA THR A 267 -21.74 3.01 -0.74
C THR A 267 -20.77 2.70 0.39
N SER A 268 -19.45 2.83 0.18
CA SER A 268 -18.37 2.41 1.09
C SER A 268 -18.60 2.81 2.56
N ALA A 269 -19.06 4.03 2.80
CA ALA A 269 -19.40 4.53 4.13
C ALA A 269 -20.51 3.72 4.82
N ARG A 270 -21.59 3.38 4.09
CA ARG A 270 -22.65 2.50 4.61
C ARG A 270 -22.12 1.11 4.89
N GLN A 271 -21.26 0.57 4.02
CA GLN A 271 -20.64 -0.76 4.20
C GLN A 271 -19.83 -0.81 5.51
N ALA A 272 -18.99 0.20 5.76
CA ALA A 272 -18.22 0.31 7.01
C ALA A 272 -19.13 0.41 8.25
N MET A 273 -20.22 1.17 8.16
CA MET A 273 -21.18 1.31 9.27
C MET A 273 -21.90 0.01 9.62
N HIS A 274 -21.98 -0.99 8.73
CA HIS A 274 -22.55 -2.28 9.10
C HIS A 274 -21.70 -2.98 10.16
N PHE A 275 -20.37 -3.04 10.00
CA PHE A 275 -19.48 -3.61 11.02
C PHE A 275 -19.43 -2.77 12.29
N HIS A 276 -19.39 -1.44 12.15
CA HIS A 276 -19.31 -0.50 13.29
C HIS A 276 -20.58 -0.39 14.13
N LEU A 277 -21.76 -0.69 13.59
CA LEU A 277 -23.03 -0.69 14.30
C LEU A 277 -23.49 -2.11 14.71
N HIS A 278 -22.86 -3.17 14.19
CA HIS A 278 -23.24 -4.56 14.49
C HIS A 278 -23.07 -4.88 16.00
N PRO A 279 -24.09 -5.39 16.70
CA PRO A 279 -24.04 -5.57 18.16
C PRO A 279 -22.86 -6.39 18.69
N HIS A 280 -22.41 -7.42 17.96
CA HIS A 280 -21.27 -8.26 18.38
C HIS A 280 -19.89 -7.63 18.15
N PHE A 281 -19.77 -6.60 17.30
CA PHE A 281 -18.48 -6.00 16.95
C PHE A 281 -18.34 -4.60 17.52
N SER A 282 -19.40 -3.78 17.46
CA SER A 282 -19.42 -2.33 17.78
C SER A 282 -18.54 -1.96 18.97
N ASN A 283 -18.75 -2.56 20.16
CA ASN A 283 -18.03 -2.18 21.38
C ASN A 283 -16.50 -2.43 21.30
N SER A 284 -16.05 -3.41 20.50
CA SER A 284 -14.64 -3.81 20.39
C SER A 284 -13.96 -3.42 19.08
N LEU A 285 -14.71 -2.93 18.08
CA LEU A 285 -14.19 -2.57 16.77
C LEU A 285 -13.60 -1.14 16.78
N SER A 286 -12.33 -1.01 16.40
CA SER A 286 -11.66 0.28 16.19
C SER A 286 -11.81 0.75 14.75
N PHE A 287 -11.51 -0.11 13.75
CA PHE A 287 -11.57 0.28 12.33
C PHE A 287 -12.01 -0.84 11.37
N VAL A 288 -12.54 -0.42 10.22
CA VAL A 288 -12.79 -1.26 9.05
C VAL A 288 -11.85 -0.82 7.93
N GLN A 289 -10.97 -1.71 7.49
CA GLN A 289 -9.98 -1.49 6.44
C GLN A 289 -10.49 -2.10 5.12
N PHE A 290 -10.50 -1.31 4.05
CA PHE A 290 -10.71 -1.79 2.68
C PHE A 290 -9.37 -1.98 1.96
N PRO A 291 -9.29 -2.85 0.93
CA PRO A 291 -8.07 -2.99 0.13
C PRO A 291 -7.76 -1.70 -0.64
N GLN A 292 -6.49 -1.31 -0.65
CA GLN A 292 -5.98 -0.46 -1.72
C GLN A 292 -6.01 -1.28 -3.03
N LYS A 293 -6.59 -0.72 -4.08
CA LYS A 293 -6.62 -1.29 -5.44
C LYS A 293 -6.31 -0.17 -6.42
N PHE A 294 -5.64 -0.47 -7.53
CA PHE A 294 -5.11 0.55 -8.43
C PHE A 294 -5.69 0.42 -9.85
N TYR A 295 -5.99 1.55 -10.51
CA TYR A 295 -6.68 1.55 -11.81
C TYR A 295 -5.72 1.54 -13.01
N ASN A 296 -4.47 1.98 -12.82
CA ASN A 296 -3.42 2.09 -13.84
C ASN A 296 -2.58 0.81 -13.99
N VAL A 297 -3.09 -0.33 -13.51
CA VAL A 297 -2.38 -1.61 -13.54
C VAL A 297 -2.74 -2.38 -14.81
N THR A 298 -1.73 -2.70 -15.63
CA THR A 298 -1.90 -3.54 -16.82
C THR A 298 -2.33 -4.97 -16.47
N ARG A 299 -2.89 -5.69 -17.46
CA ARG A 299 -3.14 -7.14 -17.36
C ARG A 299 -1.90 -7.92 -16.90
N ASN A 300 -0.71 -7.47 -17.32
CA ASN A 300 0.56 -8.08 -16.94
C ASN A 300 1.02 -7.75 -15.50
N ASP A 301 0.49 -6.72 -14.84
CA ASP A 301 0.86 -6.24 -13.48
C ASP A 301 2.32 -6.53 -13.10
N ILE A 302 3.26 -6.07 -13.94
CA ILE A 302 4.65 -6.54 -13.89
C ILE A 302 5.37 -6.20 -12.58
N TYR A 303 4.77 -5.37 -11.72
CA TYR A 303 5.34 -4.90 -10.45
C TYR A 303 4.68 -5.53 -9.21
N ASP A 304 3.64 -6.37 -9.36
CA ASP A 304 2.69 -6.79 -8.31
C ASP A 304 2.12 -5.59 -7.53
N SER A 305 1.68 -4.56 -8.25
CA SER A 305 1.11 -3.36 -7.65
C SER A 305 -0.26 -3.65 -7.02
N GLN A 306 -0.97 -4.72 -7.43
CA GLN A 306 -2.20 -5.17 -6.76
C GLN A 306 -1.97 -5.87 -5.41
N LEU A 307 -0.73 -6.24 -5.05
CA LEU A 307 -0.36 -6.92 -3.79
C LEU A 307 -1.29 -8.11 -3.46
N ARG A 308 -1.62 -8.92 -4.47
CA ARG A 308 -2.85 -9.74 -4.46
C ARG A 308 -2.88 -10.74 -3.30
N SER A 309 -1.75 -11.37 -3.00
CA SER A 309 -1.61 -12.34 -1.90
C SER A 309 -1.81 -11.69 -0.51
N PHE A 310 -1.34 -10.45 -0.34
CA PHE A 310 -1.43 -9.71 0.92
C PHE A 310 -2.88 -9.36 1.25
N PHE A 311 -3.57 -8.66 0.34
CA PHE A 311 -4.96 -8.29 0.56
C PHE A 311 -5.91 -9.51 0.52
N THR A 312 -5.82 -10.39 -0.48
CA THR A 312 -6.85 -11.44 -0.65
C THR A 312 -6.68 -12.62 0.31
N VAL A 313 -5.45 -13.02 0.63
CA VAL A 313 -5.17 -14.20 1.47
C VAL A 313 -4.77 -13.82 2.90
N GLU A 314 -3.84 -12.89 3.06
CA GLU A 314 -3.26 -12.59 4.38
C GLU A 314 -4.23 -11.79 5.25
N TRP A 315 -4.74 -10.67 4.77
CA TRP A 315 -5.61 -9.78 5.55
C TRP A 315 -7.02 -10.34 5.73
N SER A 316 -7.58 -11.00 4.72
CA SER A 316 -8.77 -11.86 4.90
C SER A 316 -8.55 -12.95 5.96
N GLY A 317 -7.34 -13.49 6.05
CA GLY A 317 -6.97 -14.49 7.06
C GLY A 317 -6.93 -13.92 8.48
N MET A 318 -6.45 -12.68 8.64
CA MET A 318 -6.35 -11.99 9.94
C MET A 318 -7.71 -11.69 10.59
N ASN A 319 -8.81 -11.71 9.83
CA ASN A 319 -10.18 -11.55 10.37
C ASN A 319 -10.58 -12.64 11.39
N ASN A 320 -10.00 -13.85 11.33
CA ASN A 320 -10.21 -14.91 12.34
C ASN A 320 -9.35 -14.69 13.61
N LEU A 321 -8.48 -13.68 13.64
CA LEU A 321 -7.58 -13.37 14.75
C LEU A 321 -8.06 -12.12 15.49
N GLN A 322 -7.48 -10.96 15.17
CA GLN A 322 -7.84 -9.66 15.72
C GLN A 322 -8.23 -8.65 14.62
N GLY A 323 -8.14 -9.06 13.35
CA GLY A 323 -8.29 -8.21 12.16
C GLY A 323 -6.93 -7.75 11.58
N PRO A 324 -6.95 -7.07 10.41
CA PRO A 324 -5.76 -6.52 9.75
C PRO A 324 -5.14 -5.36 10.53
N ILE A 325 -3.97 -4.91 10.10
CA ILE A 325 -3.41 -3.62 10.51
C ILE A 325 -3.97 -2.47 9.65
N LEU A 326 -3.77 -1.22 10.09
CA LEU A 326 -4.02 -0.03 9.26
C LEU A 326 -3.06 0.00 8.05
N SER A 327 -3.47 0.74 7.01
CA SER A 327 -2.78 0.80 5.71
C SER A 327 -2.60 2.22 5.18
N GLY A 328 -2.42 3.21 6.06
CA GLY A 328 -2.44 4.66 5.79
C GLY A 328 -3.80 5.25 5.36
N THR A 329 -4.53 4.52 4.52
CA THR A 329 -5.68 5.01 3.75
C THR A 329 -6.78 3.94 3.62
N CYS A 330 -7.93 4.33 3.08
CA CYS A 330 -9.05 3.45 2.72
C CYS A 330 -9.69 2.73 3.94
N PHE A 331 -9.66 3.37 5.11
CA PHE A 331 -10.25 2.82 6.34
C PHE A 331 -11.21 3.78 7.03
N TYR A 332 -12.19 3.20 7.72
CA TYR A 332 -13.13 3.92 8.59
C TYR A 332 -12.81 3.56 10.04
N ILE A 333 -12.22 4.50 10.79
CA ILE A 333 -11.87 4.35 12.21
C ILE A 333 -12.90 5.05 13.11
N LYS A 334 -13.11 4.52 14.31
CA LYS A 334 -13.91 5.15 15.37
C LYS A 334 -13.07 6.19 16.10
N ARG A 335 -13.49 7.45 16.12
CA ARG A 335 -12.77 8.59 16.74
C ARG A 335 -12.30 8.30 18.18
N LEU A 336 -13.13 7.60 18.95
CA LEU A 336 -12.85 7.23 20.35
C LEU A 336 -11.57 6.40 20.53
N SER A 337 -11.26 5.47 19.62
CA SER A 337 -10.12 4.56 19.80
C SER A 337 -8.78 5.30 19.70
N LEU A 338 -8.74 6.39 18.94
CA LEU A 338 -7.59 7.30 18.83
C LEU A 338 -7.37 8.14 20.11
N PHE A 339 -8.23 8.05 21.13
CA PHE A 339 -8.01 8.73 22.42
C PHE A 339 -7.30 7.85 23.48
N GLY A 340 -6.75 6.70 23.08
CA GLY A 340 -5.95 5.83 23.95
C GLY A 340 -6.77 5.05 25.00
N ILE A 341 -8.08 4.95 24.80
CA ILE A 341 -9.04 4.26 25.68
C ILE A 341 -9.15 2.80 25.25
N SER A 342 -9.02 1.85 26.20
CA SER A 342 -9.27 0.42 25.95
C SER A 342 -10.78 0.12 25.93
N PRO A 343 -11.29 -0.76 25.04
CA PRO A 343 -12.69 -1.21 25.03
C PRO A 343 -13.01 -2.19 26.19
N HIS A 344 -12.05 -2.45 27.08
CA HIS A 344 -12.19 -3.34 28.24
C HIS A 344 -11.92 -2.64 29.58
N ASP A 345 -11.58 -1.35 29.57
CA ASP A 345 -11.51 -0.57 30.80
C ASP A 345 -12.92 -0.41 31.40
N LYS A 346 -13.07 -0.55 32.73
CA LYS A 346 -14.36 -0.41 33.41
C LYS A 346 -14.88 1.02 33.32
N ASP A 347 -13.98 2.00 33.37
CA ASP A 347 -14.31 3.41 33.17
C ASP A 347 -14.40 3.82 31.69
N SER A 348 -14.12 2.92 30.71
CA SER A 348 -14.38 3.23 29.28
C SER A 348 -15.85 3.56 29.05
N SER A 349 -16.77 2.83 29.68
CA SER A 349 -18.22 3.10 29.70
C SER A 349 -18.54 4.54 30.11
N LYS A 350 -17.80 5.06 31.08
CA LYS A 350 -17.96 6.40 31.66
C LYS A 350 -17.30 7.46 30.78
N HIS A 351 -16.09 7.20 30.27
CA HIS A 351 -15.43 8.07 29.29
C HIS A 351 -16.23 8.18 27.98
N ILE A 352 -16.90 7.10 27.54
CA ILE A 352 -17.86 7.12 26.43
C ILE A 352 -19.05 8.02 26.79
N GLN A 353 -19.71 7.81 27.93
CA GLN A 353 -20.83 8.64 28.34
C GLN A 353 -20.46 10.12 28.58
N ASP A 354 -19.25 10.41 29.06
CA ASP A 354 -18.77 11.77 29.29
C ASP A 354 -18.33 12.42 27.96
N PHE A 355 -17.81 11.66 27.00
CA PHE A 355 -17.62 12.12 25.62
C PHE A 355 -18.95 12.34 24.89
N GLU A 356 -19.96 11.48 25.10
CA GLU A 356 -21.32 11.66 24.58
C GLU A 356 -22.02 12.88 25.21
N LYS A 357 -21.84 13.11 26.52
CA LYS A 357 -22.27 14.35 27.18
C LYS A 357 -21.52 15.57 26.63
N PHE A 358 -20.23 15.46 26.32
CA PHE A 358 -19.47 16.53 25.68
C PHE A 358 -19.98 16.82 24.26
N ILE A 359 -20.15 15.79 23.42
CA ILE A 359 -20.80 15.86 22.10
C ILE A 359 -22.18 16.53 22.19
N LYS A 360 -22.98 16.16 23.21
CA LYS A 360 -24.32 16.70 23.44
C LYS A 360 -24.26 18.16 23.89
N SER A 361 -23.41 18.50 24.85
CA SER A 361 -23.15 19.87 25.31
C SER A 361 -22.64 20.78 24.18
N MET A 362 -21.79 20.26 23.29
CA MET A 362 -21.33 20.93 22.06
C MET A 362 -22.44 21.21 21.05
N LYS A 363 -23.56 20.47 21.10
CA LYS A 363 -24.74 20.64 20.21
C LYS A 363 -25.89 21.42 20.86
N GLU A 364 -26.03 21.35 22.18
CA GLU A 364 -27.05 22.09 22.94
C GLU A 364 -26.62 23.56 23.17
N ASN A 365 -25.31 23.82 23.25
CA ASN A 365 -24.79 25.18 23.12
C ASN A 365 -24.68 25.56 21.64
N ASN A 366 -25.52 26.48 21.18
CA ASN A 366 -25.32 27.22 19.92
C ASN A 366 -24.07 28.12 20.03
N ARG A 367 -22.87 27.52 20.02
CA ARG A 367 -21.61 28.24 19.86
C ARG A 367 -21.66 28.99 18.52
N SER A 368 -21.26 30.27 18.49
CA SER A 368 -21.17 30.98 17.21
C SER A 368 -20.17 30.26 16.30
N ARG A 369 -20.36 30.38 14.98
CA ARG A 369 -19.38 29.90 14.00
C ARG A 369 -18.01 30.50 14.25
N ASP A 370 -17.96 31.75 14.70
CA ASP A 370 -16.74 32.49 14.98
C ASP A 370 -15.95 31.81 16.11
N PHE A 371 -16.60 31.48 17.23
CA PHE A 371 -15.99 30.73 18.34
C PHE A 371 -15.50 29.33 17.91
N ALA A 372 -16.26 28.63 17.07
CA ALA A 372 -15.82 27.33 16.55
C ALA A 372 -14.60 27.44 15.61
N VAL A 373 -14.47 28.55 14.88
CA VAL A 373 -13.30 28.87 14.05
C VAL A 373 -12.10 29.31 14.88
N GLU A 374 -12.30 30.12 15.93
CA GLU A 374 -11.25 30.51 16.89
C GLU A 374 -10.68 29.29 17.63
N GLU A 375 -11.55 28.40 18.14
CA GLU A 375 -11.17 27.13 18.75
C GLU A 375 -10.42 26.23 17.75
N ALA A 376 -10.90 26.13 16.50
CA ALA A 376 -10.22 25.38 15.45
C ALA A 376 -8.84 25.95 15.11
N GLN A 377 -8.67 27.27 15.09
CA GLN A 377 -7.37 27.93 14.90
C GLN A 377 -6.41 27.65 16.06
N HIS A 378 -6.90 27.68 17.30
CA HIS A 378 -6.09 27.31 18.48
C HIS A 378 -5.65 25.85 18.43
N LEU A 379 -6.57 24.92 18.14
CA LEU A 379 -6.31 23.48 17.99
C LEU A 379 -5.36 23.14 16.83
N ALA A 380 -5.35 23.97 15.78
CA ALA A 380 -4.45 23.83 14.64
C ALA A 380 -3.05 24.44 14.86
N SER A 381 -2.86 25.23 15.93
CA SER A 381 -1.59 25.91 16.20
C SER A 381 -0.43 24.93 16.46
N CYS A 382 0.76 25.28 15.96
CA CYS A 382 2.00 24.53 16.16
C CYS A 382 2.41 24.41 17.64
N THR A 383 1.91 25.28 18.51
CA THR A 383 2.17 25.26 19.96
C THR A 383 1.26 24.33 20.75
N TYR A 384 0.13 23.88 20.18
CA TYR A 384 -0.90 23.11 20.92
C TYR A 384 -0.38 21.79 21.51
N GLU A 385 0.60 21.15 20.85
CA GLU A 385 1.10 19.84 21.24
C GLU A 385 2.15 19.88 22.37
N ASN A 386 2.71 21.06 22.67
CA ASN A 386 3.75 21.25 23.67
C ASN A 386 3.26 20.85 25.08
N GLY A 387 3.87 19.82 25.66
CA GLY A 387 3.47 19.26 26.96
C GLY A 387 2.17 18.44 26.94
N SER A 388 1.60 18.19 25.75
CA SER A 388 0.41 17.35 25.58
C SER A 388 0.77 15.85 25.54
N LYS A 389 -0.23 14.99 25.30
CA LYS A 389 -0.06 13.54 25.07
C LYS A 389 -0.38 13.11 23.62
N TRP A 390 -0.55 14.07 22.71
CA TRP A 390 -0.68 13.80 21.29
C TRP A 390 0.61 13.15 20.76
N GLY A 391 0.49 12.27 19.77
CA GLY A 391 1.61 11.48 19.24
C GLY A 391 2.09 10.34 20.15
N GLN A 392 2.00 10.51 21.47
CA GLN A 392 2.51 9.56 22.45
C GLN A 392 1.45 8.55 22.93
N LYS A 393 0.20 9.01 23.10
CA LYS A 393 -0.93 8.20 23.60
C LYS A 393 -2.28 8.56 22.94
N VAL A 394 -2.32 9.62 22.13
CA VAL A 394 -3.54 10.20 21.55
C VAL A 394 -3.27 10.60 20.11
N GLY A 395 -4.18 10.27 19.20
CA GLY A 395 -4.01 10.41 17.75
C GLY A 395 -3.29 9.21 17.12
N PHE A 396 -2.70 9.45 15.95
CA PHE A 396 -1.67 8.57 15.39
C PHE A 396 -0.37 8.70 16.19
N LEU A 397 0.46 7.66 16.18
CA LEU A 397 1.64 7.58 17.05
C LEU A 397 2.91 8.04 16.33
N TYR A 398 3.50 9.11 16.84
CA TYR A 398 4.71 9.73 16.31
C TYR A 398 5.96 8.88 16.62
N ASP A 399 7.14 9.39 16.26
CA ASP A 399 8.44 8.71 16.40
C ASP A 399 8.53 7.36 15.65
N SER A 400 7.63 7.15 14.67
CA SER A 400 7.62 6.00 13.77
C SER A 400 7.42 6.45 12.32
N LEU A 401 8.27 5.94 11.43
CA LEU A 401 8.20 6.11 9.98
C LEU A 401 7.04 5.31 9.35
N VAL A 402 6.42 4.44 10.14
CA VAL A 402 5.26 3.62 9.78
C VAL A 402 4.25 3.77 10.93
N GLU A 403 3.76 5.00 11.12
CA GLU A 403 2.89 5.36 12.24
C GLU A 403 1.55 4.64 12.21
N ASP A 404 1.04 4.28 11.04
CA ASP A 404 -0.21 3.53 10.86
C ASP A 404 -0.10 2.10 11.41
N PHE A 405 0.99 1.38 11.11
CA PHE A 405 1.26 0.06 11.66
C PHE A 405 1.46 0.14 13.18
N LEU A 406 2.23 1.12 13.68
CA LEU A 406 2.46 1.30 15.12
C LEU A 406 1.17 1.64 15.88
N THR A 407 0.39 2.59 15.36
CA THR A 407 -0.93 2.96 15.89
C THR A 407 -1.85 1.74 15.92
N SER A 408 -1.89 0.94 14.84
CA SER A 408 -2.68 -0.28 14.79
C SER A 408 -2.24 -1.34 15.80
N LEU A 409 -0.93 -1.51 16.02
CA LEU A 409 -0.39 -2.45 17.01
C LEU A 409 -0.72 -2.02 18.44
N VAL A 410 -0.69 -0.72 18.74
CA VAL A 410 -1.07 -0.19 20.06
C VAL A 410 -2.59 -0.25 20.28
N LEU A 411 -3.40 0.02 19.26
CA LEU A 411 -4.85 -0.21 19.31
C LEU A 411 -5.15 -1.69 19.62
N HIS A 412 -4.46 -2.62 18.94
CA HIS A 412 -4.64 -4.05 19.18
C HIS A 412 -4.15 -4.49 20.58
N SER A 413 -3.03 -3.95 21.08
CA SER A 413 -2.55 -4.28 22.43
C SER A 413 -3.45 -3.73 23.55
N GLN A 414 -4.18 -2.64 23.29
CA GLN A 414 -5.24 -2.13 24.17
C GLN A 414 -6.53 -2.98 24.14
N GLY A 415 -6.63 -3.97 23.25
CA GLY A 415 -7.78 -4.87 23.11
C GLY A 415 -8.79 -4.48 22.02
N TRP A 416 -8.52 -3.45 21.22
CA TRP A 416 -9.34 -3.16 20.03
C TRP A 416 -9.16 -4.24 18.96
N LYS A 417 -10.20 -4.46 18.17
CA LYS A 417 -10.21 -5.30 16.98
C LYS A 417 -10.39 -4.45 15.72
N SER A 418 -10.10 -5.04 14.57
CA SER A 418 -10.36 -4.48 13.25
C SER A 418 -11.06 -5.50 12.35
N VAL A 419 -11.53 -5.06 11.18
CA VAL A 419 -12.07 -5.93 10.14
C VAL A 419 -11.51 -5.53 8.79
N PHE A 420 -11.04 -6.51 8.03
CA PHE A 420 -10.74 -6.37 6.61
C PHE A 420 -11.98 -6.68 5.77
N SER A 421 -12.41 -5.73 4.94
CA SER A 421 -13.54 -5.87 4.02
C SER A 421 -13.06 -5.76 2.57
N ASN A 422 -13.15 -6.86 1.81
CA ASN A 422 -12.77 -6.90 0.39
C ASN A 422 -13.95 -7.33 -0.50
N PRO A 423 -14.91 -6.43 -0.76
CA PRO A 423 -15.92 -6.62 -1.79
C PRO A 423 -15.35 -6.81 -3.20
N GLU A 424 -16.17 -7.42 -4.05
CA GLU A 424 -15.91 -7.65 -5.47
C GLU A 424 -15.63 -6.33 -6.22
N ARG A 425 -16.58 -5.39 -6.17
CA ARG A 425 -16.34 -4.01 -6.61
C ARG A 425 -15.39 -3.31 -5.63
N PRO A 426 -14.29 -2.70 -6.08
CA PRO A 426 -13.42 -1.86 -5.23
C PRO A 426 -14.16 -0.62 -4.69
N GLN A 427 -14.10 -0.39 -3.38
CA GLN A 427 -14.66 0.82 -2.75
C GLN A 427 -13.81 2.06 -3.03
N PHE A 428 -12.50 1.86 -3.13
CA PHE A 428 -11.51 2.89 -3.43
C PHE A 428 -10.63 2.41 -4.61
N LEU A 429 -10.15 3.35 -5.42
CA LEU A 429 -9.15 3.10 -6.45
C LEU A 429 -8.17 4.28 -6.53
N GLY A 430 -6.88 4.01 -6.75
CA GLY A 430 -5.89 5.05 -6.95
C GLY A 430 -4.80 4.73 -7.97
N SER A 431 -3.75 5.56 -7.99
CA SER A 431 -2.63 5.47 -8.93
C SER A 431 -1.44 4.72 -8.30
N GLY A 432 -1.25 3.47 -8.74
CA GLY A 432 -0.14 2.62 -8.31
C GLY A 432 1.18 3.06 -8.94
N THR A 433 2.30 2.82 -8.24
CA THR A 433 3.63 3.21 -8.73
C THR A 433 4.07 2.40 -9.95
N THR A 434 4.63 3.08 -10.95
CA THR A 434 5.24 2.52 -12.17
C THR A 434 6.76 2.30 -12.05
N SER A 435 7.33 2.48 -10.86
CA SER A 435 8.75 2.27 -10.50
C SER A 435 8.88 1.55 -9.14
N LEU A 436 10.05 0.99 -8.78
CA LEU A 436 10.10 -0.22 -7.93
C LEU A 436 11.09 -0.24 -6.73
N ASN A 437 10.69 -0.85 -5.59
CA ASN A 437 11.43 -0.95 -4.30
C ASN A 437 11.44 -2.39 -3.67
N GLN A 438 12.50 -2.80 -2.91
CA GLN A 438 13.37 -3.91 -3.36
C GLN A 438 14.12 -4.85 -2.29
N VAL A 439 13.69 -6.12 -1.98
CA VAL A 439 14.50 -7.40 -1.66
C VAL A 439 13.72 -8.71 -2.00
N SER A 440 14.14 -10.01 -1.92
CA SER A 440 15.29 -10.86 -1.41
C SER A 440 15.32 -12.26 -2.12
N SER A 441 16.20 -13.26 -1.80
CA SER A 441 16.21 -14.64 -2.43
C SER A 441 17.03 -15.76 -1.70
N PRO A 442 16.74 -17.09 -1.87
CA PRO A 442 17.59 -18.24 -1.45
C PRO A 442 17.81 -19.42 -2.47
N PHE A 443 18.72 -20.36 -2.15
CA PHE A 443 19.30 -21.42 -3.03
C PHE A 443 19.52 -22.78 -2.29
N PHE A 444 19.60 -24.00 -2.87
CA PHE A 444 19.34 -24.51 -4.23
C PHE A 444 18.87 -26.00 -4.34
N VAL A 445 19.38 -26.99 -3.57
CA VAL A 445 19.21 -28.42 -3.98
C VAL A 445 17.89 -29.12 -3.61
N VAL A 446 17.47 -29.25 -2.32
CA VAL A 446 16.05 -29.58 -1.99
C VAL A 446 15.13 -28.46 -2.46
N TYR A 447 15.69 -27.26 -2.53
CA TYR A 447 15.12 -26.13 -3.22
C TYR A 447 14.96 -26.35 -4.73
N CYS A 448 15.45 -27.42 -5.37
CA CYS A 448 15.17 -27.65 -6.78
C CYS A 448 13.77 -28.25 -6.92
N PHE A 449 13.40 -29.18 -6.02
CA PHE A 449 12.02 -29.62 -5.86
C PHE A 449 11.12 -28.48 -5.35
N ILE A 450 11.54 -27.70 -4.34
CA ILE A 450 10.72 -26.58 -3.84
C ILE A 450 10.66 -25.41 -4.83
N PHE A 451 11.71 -25.10 -5.60
CA PHE A 451 11.70 -24.08 -6.66
C PHE A 451 10.85 -24.54 -7.83
N ILE A 452 11.04 -25.76 -8.36
CA ILE A 452 10.19 -26.26 -9.44
C ILE A 452 8.74 -26.36 -8.96
N SER A 453 8.47 -26.84 -7.74
CA SER A 453 7.12 -26.88 -7.17
C SER A 453 6.52 -25.49 -6.94
N ALA A 454 7.26 -24.55 -6.33
CA ALA A 454 6.77 -23.19 -6.06
C ALA A 454 6.71 -22.31 -7.31
N SER A 455 7.61 -22.47 -8.28
CA SER A 455 7.55 -21.85 -9.59
C SER A 455 6.42 -22.44 -10.44
N PHE A 456 6.18 -23.75 -10.38
CA PHE A 456 5.02 -24.37 -11.04
C PHE A 456 3.71 -23.97 -10.37
N PHE A 457 3.67 -23.87 -9.03
CA PHE A 457 2.53 -23.39 -8.26
C PHE A 457 2.24 -21.91 -8.53
N HIS A 458 3.28 -21.05 -8.53
CA HIS A 458 3.19 -19.64 -8.88
C HIS A 458 2.80 -19.44 -10.35
N LEU A 459 3.37 -20.22 -11.28
CA LEU A 459 2.95 -20.25 -12.68
C LEU A 459 1.49 -20.71 -12.83
N HIS A 460 1.05 -21.69 -12.05
CA HIS A 460 -0.33 -22.17 -12.01
C HIS A 460 -1.29 -21.12 -11.41
N GLU A 461 -0.89 -20.38 -10.38
CA GLU A 461 -1.62 -19.21 -9.85
C GLU A 461 -1.69 -18.06 -10.88
N VAL A 462 -0.60 -17.79 -11.61
CA VAL A 462 -0.56 -16.80 -12.70
C VAL A 462 -1.49 -17.23 -13.85
N LEU A 463 -1.46 -18.50 -14.27
CA LEU A 463 -2.29 -19.03 -15.34
C LEU A 463 -3.78 -19.07 -14.96
N ILE A 464 -4.13 -19.60 -13.77
CA ILE A 464 -5.53 -19.63 -13.28
C ILE A 464 -6.07 -18.22 -13.09
N SER A 465 -5.23 -17.25 -12.70
CA SER A 465 -5.65 -15.84 -12.57
C SER A 465 -5.56 -15.03 -13.87
N GLY A 466 -5.45 -15.69 -15.03
CA GLY A 466 -5.61 -15.09 -16.37
C GLY A 466 -4.35 -14.45 -16.98
N GLY A 467 -3.19 -14.68 -16.36
CA GLY A 467 -1.86 -14.26 -16.81
C GLY A 467 -1.20 -15.21 -17.80
N SER A 468 0.08 -14.95 -18.10
CA SER A 468 0.86 -15.68 -19.11
C SER A 468 2.23 -16.11 -18.56
N VAL A 469 2.94 -16.99 -19.28
CA VAL A 469 4.31 -17.39 -18.93
C VAL A 469 5.26 -16.17 -18.93
N LYS A 470 5.03 -15.18 -19.81
CA LYS A 470 5.79 -13.91 -19.82
C LYS A 470 5.52 -13.09 -18.56
N LYS A 471 4.29 -13.08 -18.05
CA LYS A 471 3.94 -12.44 -16.76
C LYS A 471 4.66 -13.13 -15.60
N TRP A 472 4.62 -14.46 -15.52
CA TRP A 472 5.33 -15.23 -14.50
C TRP A 472 6.85 -14.94 -14.49
N LEU A 473 7.49 -14.92 -15.66
CA LEU A 473 8.91 -14.54 -15.80
C LEU A 473 9.18 -13.09 -15.34
N ASN A 474 8.30 -12.14 -15.67
CA ASN A 474 8.44 -10.76 -15.22
C ASN A 474 8.28 -10.65 -13.70
N GLU A 475 7.28 -11.30 -13.08
CA GLU A 475 7.11 -11.29 -11.62
C GLU A 475 8.34 -11.86 -10.88
N GLN A 476 8.98 -12.92 -11.41
CA GLN A 476 10.23 -13.46 -10.88
C GLN A 476 11.41 -12.49 -11.04
N ARG A 477 11.57 -11.89 -12.24
CA ARG A 477 12.58 -10.84 -12.48
C ARG A 477 12.39 -9.64 -11.58
N ILE A 478 11.16 -9.19 -11.38
CA ILE A 478 10.80 -8.07 -10.51
C ILE A 478 10.92 -8.42 -9.03
N TRP A 479 10.94 -9.70 -8.66
CA TRP A 479 11.26 -10.12 -7.30
C TRP A 479 12.78 -10.18 -7.05
N MET A 480 13.61 -10.48 -8.06
CA MET A 480 15.09 -10.38 -7.98
C MET A 480 15.61 -8.94 -8.16
N MET A 481 15.05 -8.19 -9.09
CA MET A 481 15.04 -6.72 -9.10
C MET A 481 14.05 -6.15 -8.07
N LYS A 482 13.59 -6.98 -7.11
CA LYS A 482 13.39 -6.54 -5.74
C LYS A 482 14.64 -6.89 -4.93
N GLY A 483 15.05 -8.15 -4.75
CA GLY A 483 16.38 -8.63 -4.28
C GLY A 483 17.40 -7.66 -3.64
N ILE A 484 17.89 -6.66 -4.39
CA ILE A 484 19.15 -5.95 -4.13
C ILE A 484 19.02 -4.55 -3.47
N THR A 485 18.09 -3.67 -3.87
CA THR A 485 18.15 -2.23 -3.50
C THR A 485 17.29 -1.81 -2.28
N ALA A 486 16.16 -1.11 -2.44
CA ALA A 486 15.43 -0.33 -1.42
C ALA A 486 14.94 -1.03 -0.14
N ARG A 487 14.78 -2.36 -0.07
CA ARG A 487 14.59 -3.06 1.23
C ARG A 487 15.95 -3.37 1.89
N SER A 488 17.03 -3.54 1.13
CA SER A 488 18.42 -3.53 1.66
C SER A 488 18.80 -2.14 2.13
N TYR A 489 18.61 -1.11 1.29
CA TYR A 489 18.83 0.29 1.64
C TYR A 489 17.90 0.75 2.76
N GLY A 490 16.61 0.38 2.77
CA GLY A 490 15.71 0.70 3.88
C GLY A 490 16.11 0.02 5.19
N SER A 491 16.60 -1.22 5.15
CA SER A 491 17.16 -1.89 6.33
C SER A 491 18.46 -1.23 6.81
N LEU A 492 19.32 -0.80 5.87
CA LEU A 492 20.54 -0.06 6.15
C LEU A 492 20.23 1.33 6.74
N ASP A 493 19.23 2.04 6.21
CA ASP A 493 18.86 3.39 6.67
C ASP A 493 18.35 3.35 8.11
N VAL A 494 17.42 2.43 8.40
CA VAL A 494 16.90 2.18 9.76
C VAL A 494 18.00 1.69 10.71
N LEU A 495 19.04 1.02 10.20
CA LEU A 495 20.21 0.64 11.01
C LEU A 495 21.14 1.85 11.28
N MET A 496 21.40 2.68 10.28
CA MET A 496 22.23 3.89 10.41
C MET A 496 21.58 4.92 11.34
N ASP A 497 20.26 5.06 11.28
CA ASP A 497 19.44 5.87 12.19
C ASP A 497 19.54 5.40 13.63
N LYS A 498 19.36 4.09 13.89
CA LYS A 498 19.53 3.49 15.22
C LYS A 498 20.95 3.54 15.79
N ILE A 499 21.96 3.79 14.96
CA ILE A 499 23.36 3.99 15.37
C ILE A 499 23.70 5.49 15.46
N GLY A 500 22.78 6.39 15.08
CA GLY A 500 22.97 7.85 15.12
C GLY A 500 23.87 8.39 14.00
N VAL A 501 24.04 7.64 12.90
CA VAL A 501 24.91 8.01 11.77
C VAL A 501 24.24 8.98 10.80
N ARG A 502 22.93 8.81 10.57
CA ARG A 502 22.07 9.74 9.83
C ARG A 502 20.61 9.45 10.15
N ASN A 503 19.74 10.45 10.10
CA ASN A 503 18.30 10.25 10.20
C ASN A 503 17.76 9.64 8.89
N VAL A 504 16.76 8.76 8.97
CA VAL A 504 16.11 8.21 7.75
C VAL A 504 15.43 9.32 6.95
N SER A 505 15.60 9.32 5.61
CA SER A 505 15.03 10.36 4.73
C SER A 505 14.04 9.80 3.71
N PHE A 506 12.78 10.26 3.78
CA PHE A 506 11.73 9.90 2.82
C PHE A 506 11.44 11.08 1.88
N VAL A 507 11.90 10.96 0.64
CA VAL A 507 11.46 11.81 -0.47
C VAL A 507 10.46 10.98 -1.29
N PRO A 508 9.17 11.39 -1.38
CA PRO A 508 8.20 10.69 -2.22
C PRO A 508 8.66 10.60 -3.67
N THR A 509 8.56 9.41 -4.27
CA THR A 509 8.86 9.20 -5.69
C THR A 509 7.83 9.91 -6.55
N ASN A 510 8.27 10.77 -7.47
CA ASN A 510 7.40 11.40 -8.45
C ASN A 510 6.61 10.34 -9.25
N LYS A 511 5.28 10.47 -9.28
CA LYS A 511 4.36 9.56 -10.00
C LYS A 511 4.00 10.06 -11.42
N GLY A 512 4.48 11.24 -11.82
CA GLY A 512 4.23 11.81 -13.14
C GLY A 512 4.76 10.92 -14.26
N ILE A 513 3.92 10.71 -15.29
CA ILE A 513 4.19 9.79 -16.40
C ILE A 513 4.68 10.60 -17.62
N ASP A 514 5.82 10.21 -18.17
CA ASP A 514 6.30 10.68 -19.49
C ASP A 514 5.66 9.85 -20.62
N ASP A 515 5.25 10.51 -21.72
CA ASP A 515 4.68 9.84 -22.88
C ASP A 515 5.64 8.80 -23.48
N ASP A 516 6.94 9.09 -23.51
CA ASP A 516 7.93 8.13 -24.03
C ASP A 516 8.17 6.98 -23.03
N GLN A 517 8.04 7.21 -21.72
CA GLN A 517 8.06 6.18 -20.69
C GLN A 517 6.85 5.25 -20.81
N MET A 518 5.65 5.79 -21.06
CA MET A 518 4.45 4.98 -21.29
C MET A 518 4.61 4.10 -22.54
N LYS A 519 5.13 4.66 -23.66
CA LYS A 519 5.43 3.88 -24.88
C LYS A 519 6.42 2.74 -24.61
N ARG A 520 7.47 2.96 -23.81
CA ARG A 520 8.41 1.90 -23.40
C ARG A 520 7.70 0.81 -22.60
N TYR A 521 6.84 1.20 -21.66
CA TYR A 521 6.06 0.29 -20.82
C TYR A 521 5.05 -0.56 -21.63
N ASP A 522 4.34 0.04 -22.59
CA ASP A 522 3.42 -0.67 -23.52
C ASP A 522 4.15 -1.70 -24.42
N MET A 523 5.44 -1.52 -24.65
CA MET A 523 6.30 -2.47 -25.38
C MET A 523 6.92 -3.56 -24.47
N ASP A 524 6.52 -3.66 -23.19
CA ASP A 524 7.16 -4.47 -22.13
C ASP A 524 8.68 -4.15 -21.93
N VAL A 525 9.13 -2.93 -22.22
CA VAL A 525 10.55 -2.51 -22.11
C VAL A 525 10.81 -1.82 -20.77
N TYR A 526 11.84 -2.30 -20.04
CA TYR A 526 12.26 -1.71 -18.76
C TYR A 526 12.90 -0.34 -18.93
N ASP A 527 12.62 0.56 -17.97
CA ASP A 527 13.26 1.87 -17.88
C ASP A 527 14.30 1.91 -16.74
N PHE A 528 15.53 2.30 -17.06
CA PHE A 528 16.64 2.39 -16.12
C PHE A 528 17.10 3.83 -15.83
N GLN A 529 16.25 4.85 -16.04
CA GLN A 529 16.48 6.23 -15.58
C GLN A 529 16.34 6.39 -14.04
N ALA A 530 16.76 5.38 -13.28
CA ALA A 530 16.77 5.37 -11.82
C ALA A 530 18.03 6.06 -11.25
N SER A 531 18.00 6.39 -9.95
CA SER A 531 19.17 6.90 -9.24
C SER A 531 20.36 5.93 -9.33
N ILE A 532 21.56 6.48 -9.48
CA ILE A 532 22.83 5.73 -9.46
C ILE A 532 22.96 4.89 -8.17
N LEU A 533 22.36 5.36 -7.05
CA LEU A 533 22.28 4.62 -5.79
C LEU A 533 21.65 3.23 -5.95
N PHE A 534 20.64 3.09 -6.82
CA PHE A 534 19.96 1.82 -7.07
C PHE A 534 20.58 1.05 -8.24
N LEU A 535 21.03 1.74 -9.28
CA LEU A 535 21.69 1.11 -10.43
C LEU A 535 23.03 0.46 -10.04
N ALA A 536 23.87 1.16 -9.28
CA ALA A 536 25.27 0.76 -9.09
C ALA A 536 25.44 -0.61 -8.37
N PRO A 537 24.68 -0.96 -7.32
CA PRO A 537 24.75 -2.29 -6.71
C PRO A 537 24.23 -3.40 -7.65
N MET A 538 23.15 -3.14 -8.40
CA MET A 538 22.60 -4.12 -9.35
C MET A 538 23.60 -4.40 -10.48
N VAL A 539 24.14 -3.35 -11.10
CA VAL A 539 25.14 -3.46 -12.17
C VAL A 539 26.42 -4.12 -11.66
N GLY A 540 26.87 -3.81 -10.43
CA GLY A 540 28.02 -4.46 -9.81
C GLY A 540 27.82 -5.97 -9.65
N LEU A 541 26.67 -6.39 -9.12
CA LEU A 541 26.35 -7.82 -8.96
C LEU A 541 26.17 -8.53 -10.30
N VAL A 542 25.61 -7.86 -11.33
CA VAL A 542 25.50 -8.42 -12.69
C VAL A 542 26.88 -8.59 -13.34
N VAL A 543 27.77 -7.61 -13.24
CA VAL A 543 29.16 -7.72 -13.72
C VAL A 543 29.91 -8.83 -12.98
N LEU A 544 29.82 -8.87 -11.64
CA LEU A 544 30.43 -9.91 -10.82
C LEU A 544 29.98 -11.32 -11.25
N ASN A 545 28.67 -11.50 -11.39
CA ASN A 545 28.07 -12.78 -11.78
C ASN A 545 28.41 -13.17 -13.24
N LEU A 546 28.54 -12.20 -14.14
CA LEU A 546 28.94 -12.43 -15.54
C LEU A 546 30.41 -12.85 -15.63
N VAL A 547 31.30 -12.20 -14.88
CA VAL A 547 32.71 -12.56 -14.78
C VAL A 547 32.90 -13.91 -14.11
N ALA A 548 32.17 -14.19 -13.01
CA ALA A 548 32.21 -15.48 -12.33
C ALA A 548 31.73 -16.63 -13.24
N PHE A 549 30.63 -16.42 -13.98
CA PHE A 549 30.13 -17.40 -14.95
C PHE A 549 31.15 -17.66 -16.07
N ALA A 550 31.73 -16.60 -16.66
CA ALA A 550 32.72 -16.72 -17.73
C ALA A 550 34.00 -17.45 -17.27
N ILE A 551 34.49 -17.17 -16.06
CA ILE A 551 35.66 -17.85 -15.50
C ILE A 551 35.35 -19.32 -15.21
N GLY A 552 34.26 -19.64 -14.51
CA GLY A 552 33.92 -21.03 -14.18
C GLY A 552 33.63 -21.87 -15.42
N PHE A 553 32.91 -21.33 -16.41
CA PHE A 553 32.69 -22.00 -17.69
C PHE A 553 34.00 -22.24 -18.44
N GLY A 554 34.92 -21.26 -18.42
CA GLY A 554 36.26 -21.40 -18.98
C GLY A 554 37.11 -22.49 -18.30
N ARG A 555 36.99 -22.66 -16.98
CA ARG A 555 37.69 -23.73 -16.23
C ARG A 555 37.21 -25.12 -16.62
N ILE A 556 35.89 -25.32 -16.73
CA ILE A 556 35.30 -26.56 -17.23
C ILE A 556 35.78 -26.87 -18.65
N VAL A 557 35.68 -25.90 -19.57
CA VAL A 557 36.08 -26.11 -20.98
C VAL A 557 37.59 -26.36 -21.12
N GLY A 558 38.40 -25.87 -20.18
CA GLY A 558 39.83 -26.20 -20.06
C GLY A 558 40.15 -27.49 -19.29
N SER A 559 39.16 -28.27 -18.87
CA SER A 559 39.29 -29.48 -18.03
C SER A 559 40.05 -29.25 -16.71
N LEU A 560 39.89 -28.07 -16.11
CA LEU A 560 40.55 -27.67 -14.85
C LEU A 560 39.71 -27.97 -13.59
N GLU A 561 38.40 -28.17 -13.75
CA GLU A 561 37.44 -28.47 -12.69
C GLU A 561 36.42 -29.50 -13.21
N ASP A 562 35.89 -30.38 -12.33
CA ASP A 562 34.92 -31.40 -12.72
C ASP A 562 33.53 -30.79 -12.98
N TRP A 563 32.84 -31.27 -14.00
CA TRP A 563 31.48 -30.90 -14.35
C TRP A 563 30.49 -31.22 -13.22
N GLU A 564 30.60 -32.39 -12.57
CA GLU A 564 29.61 -32.81 -11.58
C GLU A 564 29.66 -31.97 -10.29
N GLU A 565 30.85 -31.51 -9.88
CA GLU A 565 31.03 -30.64 -8.70
C GLU A 565 30.65 -29.17 -8.98
N THR A 566 30.84 -28.70 -10.21
CA THR A 566 30.66 -27.28 -10.58
C THR A 566 29.31 -26.94 -11.21
N PHE A 567 28.59 -27.93 -11.78
CA PHE A 567 27.32 -27.73 -12.50
C PHE A 567 26.31 -26.88 -11.73
N GLY A 568 26.11 -27.17 -10.43
CA GLY A 568 25.17 -26.43 -9.60
C GLY A 568 25.52 -24.94 -9.43
N GLN A 569 26.81 -24.61 -9.38
CA GLN A 569 27.28 -23.23 -9.26
C GLN A 569 27.08 -22.47 -10.57
N LEU A 570 27.47 -23.06 -11.71
CA LEU A 570 27.26 -22.45 -13.02
C LEU A 570 25.78 -22.31 -13.39
N PHE A 571 24.93 -23.28 -13.05
CA PHE A 571 23.50 -23.18 -13.26
C PHE A 571 22.91 -21.96 -12.54
N LEU A 572 23.32 -21.71 -11.29
CA LEU A 572 22.84 -20.57 -10.51
C LEU A 572 23.34 -19.22 -11.04
N CYS A 573 24.62 -19.16 -11.46
CA CYS A 573 25.17 -17.98 -12.12
C CYS A 573 24.42 -17.70 -13.44
N PHE A 574 24.23 -18.72 -14.28
CA PHE A 574 23.49 -18.65 -15.55
C PHE A 574 22.03 -18.22 -15.38
N TYR A 575 21.30 -18.84 -14.46
CA TYR A 575 19.92 -18.47 -14.12
C TYR A 575 19.83 -17.01 -13.67
N THR A 576 20.79 -16.56 -12.86
CA THR A 576 20.88 -15.16 -12.40
C THR A 576 21.16 -14.20 -13.56
N LEU A 577 21.99 -14.57 -14.55
CA LEU A 577 22.16 -13.79 -15.79
C LEU A 577 20.89 -13.76 -16.65
N LEU A 578 20.18 -14.88 -16.79
CA LEU A 578 18.94 -14.99 -17.55
C LEU A 578 17.81 -14.14 -16.95
N MET A 579 17.74 -14.06 -15.62
CA MET A 579 16.82 -13.13 -14.93
C MET A 579 17.30 -11.67 -15.02
N SER A 580 18.60 -11.42 -14.95
CA SER A 580 19.21 -10.09 -15.11
C SER A 580 19.30 -9.61 -16.57
N PHE A 581 18.82 -10.38 -17.55
CA PHE A 581 18.98 -10.05 -18.98
C PHE A 581 18.56 -8.62 -19.35
N PRO A 582 17.44 -8.03 -18.87
CA PRO A 582 17.08 -6.65 -19.19
C PRO A 582 18.11 -5.62 -18.71
N ILE A 583 18.86 -5.93 -17.64
CA ILE A 583 19.96 -5.09 -17.14
C ILE A 583 21.17 -5.21 -18.08
N ILE A 584 21.51 -6.43 -18.52
CA ILE A 584 22.60 -6.70 -19.48
C ILE A 584 22.31 -6.03 -20.82
N GLU A 585 21.07 -6.15 -21.30
CA GLU A 585 20.54 -5.47 -22.48
C GLU A 585 20.65 -3.94 -22.36
N ALA A 586 20.24 -3.37 -21.22
CA ALA A 586 20.38 -1.95 -20.94
C ALA A 586 21.84 -1.48 -20.77
N MET A 587 22.78 -2.36 -20.36
CA MET A 587 24.20 -2.06 -20.22
C MET A 587 24.99 -2.12 -21.53
N VAL A 588 24.59 -2.98 -22.48
CA VAL A 588 25.44 -3.37 -23.63
C VAL A 588 24.75 -3.24 -24.99
N LEU A 589 23.44 -3.51 -25.07
CA LEU A 589 22.72 -3.62 -26.35
C LEU A 589 21.90 -2.37 -26.69
N ARG A 590 21.50 -1.59 -25.67
CA ARG A 590 20.61 -0.43 -25.82
C ARG A 590 21.36 0.90 -25.88
N THR A 591 20.85 1.77 -26.75
CA THR A 591 21.38 3.13 -27.01
C THR A 591 20.33 4.23 -26.77
N ASP A 592 19.11 3.87 -26.34
CA ASP A 592 18.03 4.79 -26.01
C ASP A 592 18.22 5.44 -24.62
N LYS A 593 17.45 6.49 -24.32
CA LYS A 593 17.55 7.25 -23.05
C LYS A 593 17.36 6.40 -21.78
N ALA A 594 16.80 5.19 -21.89
CA ALA A 594 16.57 4.29 -20.77
C ALA A 594 17.59 3.13 -20.70
N CYS A 595 18.73 3.26 -21.38
CA CYS A 595 19.91 2.43 -21.14
C CYS A 595 20.64 2.79 -19.81
N ILE A 596 21.57 1.94 -19.39
CA ILE A 596 22.39 2.15 -18.19
C ILE A 596 23.68 2.88 -18.60
N PRO A 597 23.97 4.09 -18.07
CA PRO A 597 25.13 4.86 -18.50
C PRO A 597 26.45 4.15 -18.22
N PHE A 598 27.34 4.06 -19.23
CA PHE A 598 28.64 3.38 -19.15
C PHE A 598 29.49 3.78 -17.93
N LYS A 599 29.41 5.03 -17.47
CA LYS A 599 30.10 5.52 -16.27
C LYS A 599 29.67 4.77 -14.99
N VAL A 600 28.40 4.38 -14.88
CA VAL A 600 27.88 3.57 -13.77
C VAL A 600 28.47 2.16 -13.85
N THR A 601 28.44 1.53 -15.03
CA THR A 601 29.03 0.21 -15.25
C THR A 601 30.51 0.16 -14.88
N LEU A 602 31.30 1.15 -15.31
CA LEU A 602 32.72 1.25 -14.97
C LEU A 602 32.95 1.46 -13.46
N GLY A 603 32.21 2.37 -12.83
CA GLY A 603 32.30 2.63 -11.39
C GLY A 603 31.94 1.41 -10.54
N SER A 604 30.82 0.74 -10.85
CA SER A 604 30.41 -0.50 -10.21
C SER A 604 31.45 -1.62 -10.34
N SER A 605 32.05 -1.77 -11.52
CA SER A 605 33.09 -2.77 -11.77
C SER A 605 34.33 -2.54 -10.89
N LEU A 606 34.76 -1.28 -10.73
CA LEU A 606 35.89 -0.92 -9.86
C LEU A 606 35.59 -1.18 -8.38
N VAL A 607 34.37 -0.85 -7.91
CA VAL A 607 33.95 -1.15 -6.52
C VAL A 607 33.93 -2.65 -6.25
N VAL A 608 33.44 -3.46 -7.19
CA VAL A 608 33.46 -4.92 -7.10
C VAL A 608 34.89 -5.47 -7.01
N LEU A 609 35.81 -4.98 -7.86
CA LEU A 609 37.22 -5.41 -7.84
C LEU A 609 37.90 -5.06 -6.51
N LEU A 610 37.67 -3.86 -5.96
CA LEU A 610 38.17 -3.45 -4.64
C LEU A 610 37.60 -4.31 -3.51
N PHE A 611 36.31 -4.66 -3.58
CA PHE A 611 35.65 -5.53 -2.60
C PHE A 611 36.20 -6.97 -2.65
N LEU A 612 36.40 -7.53 -3.84
CA LEU A 612 37.04 -8.85 -4.01
C LEU A 612 38.48 -8.85 -3.50
N TYR A 613 39.25 -7.78 -3.76
CA TYR A 613 40.60 -7.63 -3.23
C TYR A 613 40.60 -7.59 -1.69
N PHE A 614 39.70 -6.82 -1.07
CA PHE A 614 39.56 -6.78 0.38
C PHE A 614 39.15 -8.13 0.99
N LEU A 615 38.24 -8.87 0.35
CA LEU A 615 37.90 -10.24 0.74
C LEU A 615 39.12 -11.18 0.62
N SER A 616 39.94 -11.04 -0.41
CA SER A 616 41.16 -11.87 -0.56
C SER A 616 42.22 -11.64 0.53
N ILE A 617 42.12 -10.53 1.28
CA ILE A 617 42.97 -10.24 2.45
C ILE A 617 42.35 -10.79 3.76
N LEU A 618 41.02 -10.98 3.80
CA LEU A 618 40.28 -11.47 4.97
C LEU A 618 40.11 -12.99 5.03
N PHE A 619 40.30 -13.69 3.91
CA PHE A 619 40.06 -15.14 3.75
C PHE A 619 41.32 -15.92 3.31
N VAL A 620 42.50 -15.38 3.64
CA VAL A 620 43.81 -16.05 3.61
C VAL A 620 44.32 -16.20 5.05
#